data_AF-A0A1H2K497-F1
#
_entry.id   AF-A0A1H2K497-F1
#
_cell.length_a   1.000
_cell.length_b   1.000
_cell.length_c   1.000
_cell.angle_alpha   90.00
_cell.angle_beta   90.00
_cell.angle_gamma   90.00
#
_symmetry.space_group_name_H-M   'P 1'
#
loop_
_entity.id
_entity.type
_entity.pdbx_description
1 polymer ?
#
loop_
_entity_poly.entity_id
_entity_poly.type
_entity_poly.pdbx_seq_one_letter_code
_entity_poly.pdbx_strand_id
1 'polypeptide(L)'
;MSELADNVLPLIRTRADLHRRGSTAHGKQMSVAVDRLAAAAASGTDPRDVLLVTQKAIASATTLIMRADDSSGYMGDAIRGLLALHPQVAVDARPTPSKLVKWMVDFQFHNECDFFTIDPVAYAPALGERGIAAYRAELEEIREELGPPVIDPERPWAAEFGRSRFALAHNDRRLAVLDRDVDKIIDTHARHQPNAAFLQDTAIALAEIGEIDLAIEYARKTSDLGSGFQSQAAAGYLSELISEHRPTELLSTRLDTFARWPSFATATDLHEAAGDEWPDLADDVLTKLADRPRELILFLLRTLGNVESAWQQAHSSKLGDEEVWLELVNAYETIDPVAVLGPLQSIVEKRLATAHPHNYRQATRVLTRMRRIAAGTTAANTVSELIDRLRTENRNRPRLQAEFDQAGLK
;
A
#
# COMPACT_ATOMS: atom_id res chain seq x y z
N MET A 1 34.68 -1.04 -18.09
CA MET A 1 33.24 -0.92 -17.77
C MET A 1 32.77 0.39 -18.37
N SER A 2 31.50 0.51 -18.77
CA SER A 2 30.98 1.77 -19.31
C SER A 2 30.80 2.80 -18.19
N GLU A 3 30.79 4.08 -18.54
CA GLU A 3 30.51 5.18 -17.59
C GLU A 3 29.17 4.97 -16.87
N LEU A 4 28.16 4.45 -17.58
CA LEU A 4 26.87 4.10 -16.98
C LEU A 4 27.03 3.00 -15.92
N ALA A 5 27.80 1.95 -16.20
CA ALA A 5 28.04 0.87 -15.24
C ALA A 5 28.74 1.39 -13.97
N ASP A 6 29.72 2.28 -14.12
CA ASP A 6 30.49 2.85 -13.02
C ASP A 6 29.62 3.78 -12.15
N ASN A 7 28.59 4.40 -12.73
CA ASN A 7 27.65 5.27 -12.02
C ASN A 7 26.44 4.54 -11.39
N VAL A 8 26.09 3.34 -11.89
CA VAL A 8 24.91 2.58 -11.45
C VAL A 8 25.26 1.45 -10.51
N LEU A 9 26.22 0.60 -10.86
CA LEU A 9 26.47 -0.65 -10.12
C LEU A 9 26.96 -0.43 -8.67
N PRO A 10 27.70 0.64 -8.33
CA PRO A 10 28.03 0.92 -6.93
C PRO A 10 26.84 1.28 -6.04
N LEU A 11 25.73 1.76 -6.61
CA LEU A 11 24.50 2.04 -5.88
C LEU A 11 23.69 0.75 -5.59
N ILE A 12 23.92 -0.28 -6.40
CA ILE A 12 23.29 -1.59 -6.24
C ILE A 12 24.12 -2.49 -5.31
N ARG A 13 25.43 -2.53 -5.51
CA ARG A 13 26.32 -3.49 -4.85
C ARG A 13 26.81 -2.98 -3.51
N THR A 14 26.79 -3.85 -2.52
CA THR A 14 27.42 -3.58 -1.22
C THR A 14 28.00 -4.85 -0.62
N ARG A 15 29.02 -4.69 0.23
CA ARG A 15 29.55 -5.74 1.11
C ARG A 15 29.13 -5.55 2.57
N ALA A 16 28.44 -4.46 2.87
CA ALA A 16 27.96 -4.18 4.21
C ALA A 16 26.88 -5.18 4.62
N ASP A 17 26.78 -5.41 5.94
CA ASP A 17 25.67 -6.12 6.52
C ASP A 17 24.40 -5.25 6.46
N LEU A 18 23.30 -5.82 5.95
CA LEU A 18 22.05 -5.10 5.66
C LEU A 18 20.93 -5.50 6.61
N HIS A 19 21.12 -5.21 7.90
CA HIS A 19 20.06 -5.34 8.91
C HIS A 19 19.17 -4.08 8.94
N ARG A 20 17.85 -4.26 8.91
CA ARG A 20 16.74 -3.28 9.03
C ARG A 20 16.99 -1.84 8.56
N ARG A 21 17.77 -1.04 9.30
CA ARG A 21 18.07 0.36 8.94
C ARG A 21 19.06 0.45 7.79
N GLY A 22 20.03 -0.46 7.72
CA GLY A 22 20.99 -0.56 6.62
C GLY A 22 20.31 -0.94 5.31
N SER A 23 19.44 -1.95 5.33
CA SER A 23 18.65 -2.37 4.14
C SER A 23 17.75 -1.25 3.62
N THR A 24 17.04 -0.55 4.52
CA THR A 24 16.17 0.58 4.13
C THR A 24 16.97 1.70 3.44
N ALA A 25 18.12 2.08 4.00
CA ALA A 25 18.95 3.13 3.40
C ALA A 25 19.53 2.68 2.05
N HIS A 26 19.95 1.40 1.96
CA HIS A 26 20.49 0.83 0.73
C HIS A 26 19.43 0.68 -0.36
N GLY A 27 18.21 0.26 -0.02
CA GLY A 27 17.08 0.19 -0.97
C GLY A 27 16.76 1.55 -1.58
N LYS A 28 16.82 2.63 -0.80
CA LYS A 28 16.71 4.01 -1.33
C LYS A 28 17.84 4.36 -2.29
N GLN A 29 19.07 3.91 -2.06
CA GLN A 29 20.19 4.08 -2.99
C GLN A 29 19.98 3.27 -4.28
N MET A 30 19.44 2.05 -4.17
CA MET A 30 19.09 1.23 -5.33
C MET A 30 18.02 1.93 -6.19
N SER A 31 17.02 2.57 -5.57
CA SER A 31 16.02 3.38 -6.30
C SER A 31 16.67 4.47 -7.15
N VAL A 32 17.68 5.18 -6.63
CA VAL A 32 18.45 6.17 -7.41
C VAL A 32 19.16 5.52 -8.60
N ALA A 33 19.61 4.27 -8.47
CA ALA A 33 20.20 3.52 -9.57
C ALA A 33 19.18 3.20 -10.67
N VAL A 34 17.94 2.87 -10.29
CA VAL A 34 16.81 2.68 -11.23
C VAL A 34 16.55 3.97 -11.99
N ASP A 35 16.42 5.09 -11.28
CA ASP A 35 16.17 6.41 -11.88
C ASP A 35 17.27 6.80 -12.88
N ARG A 36 18.54 6.50 -12.55
CA ARG A 36 19.68 6.73 -13.45
C ARG A 36 19.61 5.88 -14.72
N LEU A 37 19.23 4.61 -14.61
CA LEU A 37 19.07 3.74 -15.78
C LEU A 37 17.90 4.20 -16.66
N ALA A 38 16.78 4.57 -16.05
CA ALA A 38 15.62 5.10 -16.77
C ALA A 38 15.98 6.42 -17.50
N ALA A 39 16.69 7.33 -16.83
CA ALA A 39 17.16 8.57 -17.44
C ALA A 39 18.17 8.33 -18.57
N ALA A 40 19.06 7.32 -18.43
CA ALA A 40 19.99 6.94 -19.49
C ALA A 40 19.27 6.37 -20.72
N ALA A 41 18.25 5.53 -20.51
CA ALA A 41 17.40 5.02 -21.59
C ALA A 41 16.70 6.17 -22.34
N ALA A 42 16.15 7.14 -21.59
CA ALA A 42 15.45 8.29 -22.17
C ALA A 42 16.36 9.31 -22.88
N SER A 43 17.63 9.42 -22.46
CA SER A 43 18.58 10.43 -22.98
C SER A 43 19.33 10.01 -24.24
N GLY A 44 19.05 8.82 -24.79
CA GLY A 44 19.71 8.30 -25.98
C GLY A 44 21.09 7.70 -25.73
N THR A 45 21.40 7.31 -24.48
CA THR A 45 22.55 6.44 -24.20
C THR A 45 22.40 5.14 -24.99
N ASP A 46 23.52 4.52 -25.45
CA ASP A 46 23.46 3.28 -26.23
C ASP A 46 22.56 2.23 -25.55
N PRO A 47 21.40 1.88 -26.14
CA PRO A 47 20.44 0.98 -25.50
C PRO A 47 21.03 -0.39 -25.16
N ARG A 48 22.05 -0.86 -25.90
CA ARG A 48 22.73 -2.12 -25.59
C ARG A 48 23.54 -2.04 -24.30
N ASP A 49 24.16 -0.89 -24.04
CA ASP A 49 24.87 -0.66 -22.78
C ASP A 49 23.86 -0.54 -21.64
N VAL A 50 22.77 0.21 -21.81
CA VAL A 50 21.71 0.33 -20.80
C VAL A 50 21.13 -1.05 -20.46
N LEU A 51 20.84 -1.89 -21.47
CA LEU A 51 20.33 -3.26 -21.26
C LEU A 51 21.33 -4.10 -20.45
N LEU A 52 22.61 -4.06 -20.83
CA LEU A 52 23.67 -4.81 -20.16
C LEU A 52 23.85 -4.38 -18.70
N VAL A 53 23.84 -3.07 -18.43
CA VAL A 53 23.96 -2.55 -17.06
C VAL A 53 22.71 -2.89 -16.25
N THR A 54 21.52 -2.82 -16.84
CA THR A 54 20.26 -3.24 -16.20
C THR A 54 20.31 -4.71 -15.81
N GLN A 55 20.73 -5.61 -16.70
CA GLN A 55 20.90 -7.04 -16.37
C GLN A 55 21.91 -7.29 -15.24
N LYS A 56 23.04 -6.57 -15.25
CA LYS A 56 24.03 -6.66 -14.16
C LYS A 56 23.50 -6.12 -12.84
N ALA A 57 22.68 -5.06 -12.88
CA ALA A 57 22.01 -4.50 -11.72
C ALA A 57 21.01 -5.51 -11.14
N ILE A 58 20.15 -6.11 -11.97
CA ILE A 58 19.19 -7.15 -11.57
C ILE A 58 19.91 -8.34 -10.91
N ALA A 59 20.95 -8.88 -11.56
CA ALA A 59 21.72 -10.00 -11.01
C ALA A 59 22.36 -9.63 -9.66
N SER A 60 22.92 -8.42 -9.54
CA SER A 60 23.55 -7.99 -8.29
C SER A 60 22.52 -7.76 -7.17
N ALA A 61 21.36 -7.19 -7.51
CA ALA A 61 20.30 -6.85 -6.57
C ALA A 61 19.59 -8.10 -6.03
N THR A 62 19.30 -9.07 -6.91
CA THR A 62 18.69 -10.35 -6.53
C THR A 62 19.61 -11.21 -5.67
N THR A 63 20.93 -11.23 -5.92
CA THR A 63 21.86 -11.86 -4.97
C THR A 63 21.90 -11.12 -3.64
N LEU A 64 21.82 -9.79 -3.66
CA LEU A 64 21.94 -8.98 -2.44
C LEU A 64 20.74 -9.13 -1.51
N ILE A 65 19.51 -9.13 -2.05
CA ILE A 65 18.29 -9.20 -1.24
C ILE A 65 18.16 -10.53 -0.48
N MET A 66 18.72 -11.63 -1.02
CA MET A 66 18.72 -12.95 -0.37
C MET A 66 19.44 -13.00 0.99
N ARG A 67 20.26 -11.98 1.30
CA ARG A 67 20.96 -11.87 2.58
C ARG A 67 20.62 -10.58 3.35
N ALA A 68 19.60 -9.84 2.92
CA ALA A 68 19.21 -8.57 3.53
C ALA A 68 17.87 -8.70 4.28
N ASP A 69 17.72 -7.97 5.38
CA ASP A 69 16.41 -7.81 6.05
C ASP A 69 15.64 -6.67 5.36
N ASP A 70 14.96 -7.00 4.26
CA ASP A 70 14.13 -6.05 3.51
C ASP A 70 12.68 -5.98 4.02
N SER A 71 12.47 -6.10 5.34
CA SER A 71 11.14 -5.96 5.93
C SER A 71 10.46 -4.60 5.65
N SER A 72 11.23 -3.59 5.19
CA SER A 72 10.69 -2.29 4.76
C SER A 72 10.28 -2.24 3.28
N GLY A 73 10.64 -3.24 2.46
CA GLY A 73 10.25 -3.40 1.06
C GLY A 73 11.03 -2.56 0.04
N TYR A 74 11.90 -1.63 0.48
CA TYR A 74 12.57 -0.70 -0.44
C TYR A 74 13.52 -1.40 -1.43
N MET A 75 14.19 -2.48 -1.04
CA MET A 75 15.05 -3.20 -1.97
C MET A 75 14.22 -3.99 -2.98
N GLY A 76 13.13 -4.62 -2.53
CA GLY A 76 12.17 -5.30 -3.36
C GLY A 76 11.55 -4.38 -4.41
N ASP A 77 11.15 -3.16 -4.02
CA ASP A 77 10.61 -2.16 -4.94
C ASP A 77 11.63 -1.73 -5.99
N ALA A 78 12.89 -1.52 -5.60
CA ALA A 78 13.95 -1.21 -6.54
C ALA A 78 14.21 -2.36 -7.53
N ILE A 79 14.16 -3.62 -7.09
CA ILE A 79 14.26 -4.79 -7.98
C ILE A 79 13.08 -4.84 -8.95
N ARG A 80 11.84 -4.64 -8.48
CA ARG A 80 10.66 -4.54 -9.35
C ARG A 80 10.81 -3.42 -10.37
N GLY A 81 11.35 -2.27 -9.98
CA GLY A 81 11.67 -1.16 -10.89
C GLY A 81 12.68 -1.55 -11.98
N LEU A 82 13.76 -2.26 -11.63
CA LEU A 82 14.71 -2.78 -12.61
C LEU A 82 14.07 -3.80 -13.57
N LEU A 83 13.23 -4.70 -13.06
CA LEU A 83 12.52 -5.70 -13.86
C LEU A 83 11.47 -5.06 -14.78
N ALA A 84 10.81 -3.98 -14.35
CA ALA A 84 9.88 -3.22 -15.18
C ALA A 84 10.59 -2.43 -16.29
N LEU A 85 11.81 -1.94 -16.02
CA LEU A 85 12.63 -1.21 -17.00
C LEU A 85 13.24 -2.14 -18.06
N HIS A 86 13.63 -3.35 -17.67
CA HIS A 86 14.34 -4.30 -18.54
C HIS A 86 13.64 -4.59 -19.89
N PRO A 87 12.34 -4.96 -19.96
CA PRO A 87 11.67 -5.20 -21.23
C PRO A 87 11.57 -3.94 -22.09
N GLN A 88 11.41 -2.76 -21.48
CA GLN A 88 11.35 -1.48 -22.21
C GLN A 88 12.67 -1.20 -22.94
N VAL A 89 13.79 -1.32 -22.23
CA VAL A 89 15.12 -1.13 -22.80
C VAL A 89 15.46 -2.24 -23.82
N ALA A 90 14.94 -3.45 -23.63
CA ALA A 90 15.14 -4.55 -24.57
C ALA A 90 14.52 -4.25 -25.96
N VAL A 91 13.42 -3.51 -26.04
CA VAL A 91 12.81 -3.09 -27.32
C VAL A 91 13.80 -2.26 -28.13
N ASP A 92 14.45 -1.29 -27.51
CA ASP A 92 15.40 -0.38 -28.18
C ASP A 92 16.75 -1.06 -28.46
N ALA A 93 17.24 -1.85 -27.51
CA ALA A 93 18.51 -2.57 -27.64
C ALA A 93 18.48 -3.68 -28.71
N ARG A 94 17.28 -4.20 -29.02
CA ARG A 94 17.03 -5.28 -29.99
C ARG A 94 18.01 -6.45 -29.81
N PRO A 95 18.06 -7.07 -28.61
CA PRO A 95 18.88 -8.25 -28.42
C PRO A 95 18.39 -9.38 -29.33
N THR A 96 19.27 -10.33 -29.63
CA THR A 96 18.84 -11.55 -30.32
C THR A 96 17.76 -12.25 -29.49
N PRO A 97 16.59 -12.64 -30.06
CA PRO A 97 15.51 -13.25 -29.29
C PRO A 97 15.95 -14.44 -28.43
N SER A 98 16.80 -15.32 -28.97
CA SER A 98 17.34 -16.46 -28.22
C SER A 98 18.13 -16.07 -26.97
N LYS A 99 18.86 -14.95 -26.99
CA LYS A 99 19.58 -14.45 -25.81
C LYS A 99 18.62 -13.88 -24.77
N LEU A 100 17.55 -13.24 -25.21
CA LEU A 100 16.53 -12.69 -24.32
C LEU A 100 15.70 -13.81 -23.67
N VAL A 101 15.25 -14.77 -24.47
CA VAL A 101 14.60 -16.01 -24.00
C VAL A 101 15.47 -16.73 -22.98
N LYS A 102 16.75 -16.96 -23.29
CA LYS A 102 17.69 -17.58 -22.34
C LYS A 102 17.77 -16.80 -21.02
N TRP A 103 17.87 -15.48 -21.08
CA TRP A 103 17.90 -14.64 -19.88
C TRP A 103 16.60 -14.78 -19.06
N MET A 104 15.44 -14.80 -19.72
CA MET A 104 14.14 -14.96 -19.06
C MET A 104 14.01 -16.31 -18.36
N VAL A 105 14.45 -17.39 -19.02
CA VAL A 105 14.48 -18.75 -18.43
C VAL A 105 15.45 -18.80 -17.26
N ASP A 106 16.69 -18.32 -17.45
CA ASP A 106 17.70 -18.31 -16.39
C ASP A 106 17.23 -17.48 -15.17
N PHE A 107 16.53 -16.36 -15.38
CA PHE A 107 15.98 -15.55 -14.31
C PHE A 107 14.87 -16.25 -13.52
N GLN A 108 13.94 -16.95 -14.18
CA GLN A 108 12.78 -17.55 -13.52
C GLN A 108 13.04 -18.93 -12.92
N PHE A 109 13.92 -19.72 -13.54
CA PHE A 109 14.09 -21.14 -13.20
C PHE A 109 15.45 -21.48 -12.61
N HIS A 110 16.49 -20.70 -12.91
CA HIS A 110 17.87 -20.96 -12.46
C HIS A 110 18.38 -19.95 -11.43
N ASN A 111 17.64 -18.87 -11.19
CA ASN A 111 18.00 -17.89 -10.17
C ASN A 111 17.70 -18.44 -8.76
N GLU A 112 18.60 -18.18 -7.82
CA GLU A 112 18.41 -18.56 -6.41
C GLU A 112 17.31 -17.74 -5.73
N CYS A 113 17.11 -16.49 -6.19
CA CYS A 113 16.06 -15.61 -5.69
C CYS A 113 14.74 -15.86 -6.40
N ASP A 114 13.74 -16.35 -5.66
CA ASP A 114 12.41 -16.74 -6.13
C ASP A 114 11.29 -15.76 -5.74
N PHE A 115 11.64 -14.60 -5.19
CA PHE A 115 10.69 -13.58 -4.74
C PHE A 115 10.06 -12.78 -5.88
N PHE A 116 10.61 -12.89 -7.10
CA PHE A 116 10.24 -12.08 -8.26
C PHE A 116 9.97 -12.95 -9.47
N THR A 117 8.97 -12.56 -10.25
CA THR A 117 8.68 -13.11 -11.58
C THR A 117 8.81 -12.03 -12.63
N ILE A 118 8.89 -12.42 -13.90
CA ILE A 118 8.82 -11.51 -15.04
C ILE A 118 7.55 -11.78 -15.83
N ASP A 119 7.08 -10.76 -16.53
CA ASP A 119 5.84 -10.83 -17.29
C ASP A 119 6.11 -11.00 -18.79
N PRO A 120 5.84 -12.17 -19.40
CA PRO A 120 6.06 -12.37 -20.83
C PRO A 120 5.27 -11.40 -21.71
N VAL A 121 4.16 -10.80 -21.24
CA VAL A 121 3.43 -9.75 -21.98
C VAL A 121 4.34 -8.54 -22.22
N ALA A 122 5.06 -8.09 -21.20
CA ALA A 122 5.98 -6.95 -21.30
C ALA A 122 7.15 -7.21 -22.26
N TYR A 123 7.58 -8.47 -22.41
CA TYR A 123 8.66 -8.86 -23.31
C TYR A 123 8.22 -9.11 -24.76
N ALA A 124 6.92 -9.26 -25.02
CA ALA A 124 6.40 -9.57 -26.35
C ALA A 124 6.86 -8.58 -27.44
N PRO A 125 6.91 -7.24 -27.22
CA PRO A 125 7.42 -6.30 -28.22
C PRO A 125 8.90 -6.51 -28.60
N ALA A 126 9.74 -6.92 -27.64
CA ALA A 126 11.17 -7.15 -27.88
C ALA A 126 11.44 -8.54 -28.50
N LEU A 127 10.60 -9.53 -28.17
CA LEU A 127 10.74 -10.92 -28.65
C LEU A 127 10.13 -11.14 -30.04
N GLY A 128 9.01 -10.46 -30.33
CA GLY A 128 8.14 -10.77 -31.46
C GLY A 128 7.58 -12.19 -31.41
N GLU A 129 6.80 -12.57 -32.42
CA GLU A 129 6.13 -13.89 -32.48
C GLU A 129 7.11 -15.06 -32.36
N ARG A 130 8.25 -14.99 -33.06
CA ARG A 130 9.27 -16.05 -33.03
C ARG A 130 9.92 -16.19 -31.66
N GLY A 131 10.19 -15.09 -30.98
CA GLY A 131 10.78 -15.12 -29.63
C GLY A 131 9.79 -15.65 -28.60
N ILE A 132 8.50 -15.28 -28.70
CA ILE A 132 7.45 -15.83 -27.85
C ILE A 132 7.26 -17.33 -28.10
N ALA A 133 7.27 -17.78 -29.36
CA ALA A 133 7.20 -19.20 -29.69
C ALA A 133 8.38 -19.99 -29.11
N ALA A 134 9.60 -19.45 -29.21
CA ALA A 134 10.78 -20.06 -28.60
C ALA A 134 10.69 -20.09 -27.07
N TYR A 135 10.18 -19.02 -26.45
CA TYR A 135 9.97 -18.99 -25.01
C TYR A 135 8.96 -20.04 -24.53
N ARG A 136 7.85 -20.23 -25.28
CA ARG A 136 6.88 -21.30 -25.00
C ARG A 136 7.50 -22.69 -25.09
N ALA A 137 8.35 -22.93 -26.08
CA ALA A 137 9.03 -24.22 -26.23
C ALA A 137 9.91 -24.54 -25.01
N GLU A 138 10.69 -23.57 -24.53
CA GLU A 138 11.51 -23.74 -23.31
C GLU A 138 10.65 -24.01 -22.06
N LEU A 139 9.50 -23.35 -21.91
CA LEU A 139 8.58 -23.60 -20.80
C LEU A 139 8.01 -25.03 -20.84
N GLU A 140 7.70 -25.55 -22.02
CA GLU A 140 7.20 -26.92 -22.18
C GLU A 140 8.30 -27.95 -21.94
N GLU A 141 9.54 -27.72 -22.39
CA GLU A 141 10.69 -28.58 -22.05
C GLU A 141 10.88 -28.66 -20.53
N ILE A 142 10.83 -27.53 -19.82
CA ILE A 142 10.90 -27.48 -18.35
C ILE A 142 9.73 -28.24 -17.72
N ARG A 143 8.51 -28.10 -18.27
CA ARG A 143 7.32 -28.81 -17.79
C ARG A 143 7.48 -30.33 -17.94
N GLU A 144 8.01 -30.79 -19.07
CA GLU A 144 8.29 -32.21 -19.34
C GLU A 144 9.35 -32.76 -18.38
N GLU A 145 10.45 -32.03 -18.16
CA GLU A 145 11.50 -32.41 -17.22
C GLU A 145 11.00 -32.54 -15.77
N LEU A 146 10.11 -31.64 -15.34
CA LEU A 146 9.51 -31.69 -14.01
C LEU A 146 8.52 -32.84 -13.85
N GLY A 147 7.94 -33.34 -14.96
CA GLY A 147 6.91 -34.36 -14.95
C GLY A 147 5.63 -33.96 -14.19
N PRO A 148 4.69 -34.89 -14.00
CA PRO A 148 3.48 -34.63 -13.21
C PRO A 148 3.82 -34.35 -11.74
N PRO A 149 3.04 -33.50 -11.05
CA PRO A 149 3.24 -33.25 -9.63
C PRO A 149 3.07 -34.55 -8.85
N VAL A 150 4.06 -34.88 -8.01
CA VAL A 150 3.95 -35.99 -7.07
C VAL A 150 3.05 -35.53 -5.92
N ILE A 151 1.82 -36.04 -5.91
CA ILE A 151 0.85 -35.73 -4.85
C ILE A 151 1.22 -36.53 -3.61
N ASP A 152 1.75 -35.85 -2.61
CA ASP A 152 1.85 -36.39 -1.25
C ASP A 152 0.44 -36.43 -0.63
N PRO A 153 -0.12 -37.60 -0.29
CA PRO A 153 -1.45 -37.69 0.34
C PRO A 153 -1.56 -36.94 1.67
N GLU A 154 -0.45 -36.77 2.41
CA GLU A 154 -0.43 -36.02 3.68
C GLU A 154 -0.27 -34.51 3.46
N ARG A 155 0.28 -34.10 2.31
CA ARG A 155 0.48 -32.70 1.93
C ARG A 155 0.14 -32.47 0.46
N PRO A 156 -1.12 -32.67 0.06
CA PRO A 156 -1.52 -32.57 -1.34
C PRO A 156 -1.27 -31.18 -1.93
N TRP A 157 -1.32 -30.16 -1.07
CA TRP A 157 -1.01 -28.78 -1.42
C TRP A 157 0.48 -28.57 -1.77
N ALA A 158 1.41 -29.29 -1.13
CA ALA A 158 2.86 -29.08 -1.27
C ALA A 158 3.37 -29.34 -2.70
N ALA A 159 2.67 -30.19 -3.45
CA ALA A 159 3.00 -30.50 -4.84
C ALA A 159 2.93 -29.28 -5.77
N GLU A 160 2.18 -28.23 -5.38
CA GLU A 160 2.03 -26.99 -6.16
C GLU A 160 3.02 -25.88 -5.77
N PHE A 161 3.72 -26.00 -4.63
CA PHE A 161 4.62 -24.95 -4.10
C PHE A 161 6.08 -25.08 -4.55
N GLY A 162 6.39 -25.98 -5.49
CA GLY A 162 7.71 -26.01 -6.11
C GLY A 162 7.96 -24.73 -6.91
N ARG A 163 9.07 -24.02 -6.63
CA ARG A 163 9.46 -22.77 -7.32
C ARG A 163 9.19 -22.80 -8.83
N SER A 164 9.68 -23.82 -9.53
CA SER A 164 9.53 -23.95 -10.98
C SER A 164 8.08 -24.16 -11.41
N ARG A 165 7.25 -24.87 -10.62
CA ARG A 165 5.82 -25.03 -10.92
C ARG A 165 5.05 -23.74 -10.69
N PHE A 166 5.42 -22.97 -9.67
CA PHE A 166 4.86 -21.63 -9.46
C PHE A 166 5.22 -20.69 -10.63
N ALA A 167 6.48 -20.69 -11.07
CA ALA A 167 6.91 -19.93 -12.24
C ALA A 167 6.17 -20.37 -13.52
N LEU A 168 5.99 -21.67 -13.76
CA LEU A 168 5.18 -22.17 -14.88
C LEU A 168 3.74 -21.66 -14.80
N ALA A 169 3.08 -21.79 -13.65
CA ALA A 169 1.70 -21.31 -13.48
C ALA A 169 1.57 -19.79 -13.68
N HIS A 170 2.57 -19.02 -13.24
CA HIS A 170 2.65 -17.57 -13.52
C HIS A 170 2.78 -17.29 -15.02
N ASN A 171 3.64 -18.02 -15.74
CA ASN A 171 3.79 -17.85 -17.17
C ASN A 171 2.53 -18.29 -17.94
N ASP A 172 1.86 -19.37 -17.54
CA ASP A 172 0.60 -19.83 -18.14
C ASP A 172 -0.48 -18.74 -18.08
N ARG A 173 -0.62 -18.09 -16.92
CA ARG A 173 -1.53 -16.95 -16.71
C ARG A 173 -1.20 -15.78 -17.63
N ARG A 174 0.05 -15.32 -17.60
CA ARG A 174 0.47 -14.15 -18.39
C ARG A 174 0.47 -14.41 -19.89
N LEU A 175 0.77 -15.63 -20.34
CA LEU A 175 0.64 -16.01 -21.74
C LEU A 175 -0.82 -16.05 -22.19
N ALA A 176 -1.77 -16.44 -21.34
CA ALA A 176 -3.20 -16.33 -21.64
C ALA A 176 -3.64 -14.87 -21.84
N VAL A 177 -3.11 -13.94 -21.03
CA VAL A 177 -3.29 -12.50 -21.21
C VAL A 177 -2.67 -12.01 -22.53
N LEU A 178 -1.46 -12.45 -22.85
CA LEU A 178 -0.82 -12.13 -24.14
C LEU A 178 -1.65 -12.60 -25.33
N ASP A 179 -2.21 -13.81 -25.24
CA ASP A 179 -3.09 -14.40 -26.26
C ASP A 179 -4.47 -13.73 -26.31
N ARG A 180 -4.82 -12.91 -25.31
CA ARG A 180 -6.15 -12.31 -25.11
C ARG A 180 -7.25 -13.39 -25.09
N ASP A 181 -6.92 -14.56 -24.53
CA ASP A 181 -7.80 -15.73 -24.46
C ASP A 181 -8.59 -15.72 -23.15
N VAL A 182 -9.85 -15.29 -23.21
CA VAL A 182 -10.74 -15.15 -22.05
C VAL A 182 -10.93 -16.48 -21.31
N ASP A 183 -11.20 -17.56 -22.04
CA ASP A 183 -11.48 -18.86 -21.44
C ASP A 183 -10.23 -19.37 -20.71
N LYS A 184 -9.06 -19.20 -21.31
CA LYS A 184 -7.79 -19.58 -20.70
C LYS A 184 -7.40 -18.68 -19.53
N ILE A 185 -7.72 -17.39 -19.58
CA ILE A 185 -7.53 -16.48 -18.43
C ILE A 185 -8.36 -16.99 -17.24
N ILE A 186 -9.65 -17.28 -17.46
CA ILE A 186 -10.54 -17.78 -16.41
C ILE A 186 -10.01 -19.10 -15.84
N ASP A 187 -9.61 -20.05 -16.69
CA ASP A 187 -9.08 -21.36 -16.28
C ASP A 187 -7.80 -21.23 -15.43
N THR A 188 -6.84 -20.41 -15.89
CA THR A 188 -5.51 -20.27 -15.25
C THR A 188 -5.50 -19.38 -14.00
N HIS A 189 -6.37 -18.37 -13.93
CA HIS A 189 -6.42 -17.40 -12.82
C HIS A 189 -7.41 -17.83 -11.75
N ALA A 190 -8.69 -18.06 -12.10
CA ALA A 190 -9.73 -18.33 -11.12
C ALA A 190 -9.57 -19.71 -10.49
N ARG A 191 -8.98 -20.68 -11.22
CA ARG A 191 -8.86 -22.09 -10.84
C ARG A 191 -10.22 -22.72 -10.45
N HIS A 192 -10.23 -24.00 -10.11
CA HIS A 192 -11.46 -24.69 -9.68
C HIS A 192 -11.93 -24.36 -8.25
N GLN A 193 -11.33 -23.38 -7.56
CA GLN A 193 -11.71 -22.99 -6.20
C GLN A 193 -11.86 -21.47 -6.05
N PRO A 194 -12.97 -20.96 -5.49
CA PRO A 194 -13.18 -19.53 -5.32
C PRO A 194 -12.34 -18.99 -4.17
N ASN A 195 -11.11 -18.56 -4.48
CA ASN A 195 -10.29 -17.72 -3.60
C ASN A 195 -10.42 -16.26 -4.05
N ALA A 196 -10.65 -15.33 -3.12
CA ALA A 196 -10.79 -13.92 -3.42
C ALA A 196 -9.59 -13.34 -4.19
N ALA A 197 -8.37 -13.77 -3.83
CA ALA A 197 -7.17 -13.34 -4.54
C ALA A 197 -7.19 -13.78 -6.02
N PHE A 198 -7.60 -15.01 -6.31
CA PHE A 198 -7.65 -15.55 -7.67
C PHE A 198 -8.74 -14.91 -8.53
N LEU A 199 -9.91 -14.63 -7.95
CA LEU A 199 -10.96 -13.92 -8.67
C LEU A 199 -10.58 -12.47 -8.95
N GLN A 200 -9.88 -11.80 -8.03
CA GLN A 200 -9.35 -10.45 -8.26
C GLN A 200 -8.28 -10.46 -9.36
N ASP A 201 -7.33 -11.39 -9.32
CA ASP A 201 -6.31 -11.55 -10.36
C ASP A 201 -6.96 -11.82 -11.74
N THR A 202 -8.07 -12.58 -11.76
CA THR A 202 -8.86 -12.82 -12.98
C THR A 202 -9.49 -11.52 -13.49
N ALA A 203 -10.09 -10.71 -12.62
CA ALA A 203 -10.68 -9.43 -12.99
C ALA A 203 -9.63 -8.46 -13.57
N ILE A 204 -8.44 -8.40 -12.97
CA ILE A 204 -7.32 -7.58 -13.45
C ILE A 204 -6.86 -8.05 -14.84
N ALA A 205 -6.68 -9.36 -15.04
CA ALA A 205 -6.28 -9.92 -16.32
C ALA A 205 -7.30 -9.65 -17.44
N LEU A 206 -8.60 -9.73 -17.14
CA LEU A 206 -9.68 -9.41 -18.08
C LEU A 206 -9.70 -7.91 -18.42
N ALA A 207 -9.51 -7.04 -17.42
CA ALA A 207 -9.43 -5.59 -17.63
C ALA A 207 -8.24 -5.22 -18.52
N GLU A 208 -7.09 -5.86 -18.33
CA GLU A 208 -5.87 -5.63 -19.12
C GLU A 208 -6.08 -5.92 -20.62
N ILE A 209 -6.86 -6.95 -20.95
CA ILE A 209 -7.20 -7.24 -22.35
C ILE A 209 -8.40 -6.43 -22.86
N GLY A 210 -9.01 -5.58 -22.04
CA GLY A 210 -10.16 -4.74 -22.40
C GLY A 210 -11.53 -5.43 -22.30
N GLU A 211 -11.60 -6.61 -21.69
CA GLU A 211 -12.86 -7.33 -21.42
C GLU A 211 -13.50 -6.80 -20.13
N ILE A 212 -13.87 -5.52 -20.16
CA ILE A 212 -14.28 -4.73 -18.99
C ILE A 212 -15.54 -5.29 -18.33
N ASP A 213 -16.52 -5.74 -19.11
CA ASP A 213 -17.77 -6.27 -18.56
C ASP A 213 -17.53 -7.52 -17.71
N LEU A 214 -16.66 -8.42 -18.19
CA LEU A 214 -16.23 -9.59 -17.44
C LEU A 214 -15.35 -9.21 -16.25
N ALA A 215 -14.46 -8.22 -16.40
CA ALA A 215 -13.66 -7.71 -15.27
C ALA A 215 -14.54 -7.22 -14.12
N ILE A 216 -15.59 -6.44 -14.43
CA ILE A 216 -16.59 -5.97 -13.46
C ILE A 216 -17.32 -7.15 -12.82
N GLU A 217 -17.73 -8.16 -13.60
CA GLU A 217 -18.40 -9.35 -13.09
C GLU A 217 -17.52 -10.11 -12.08
N TYR A 218 -16.25 -10.35 -12.41
CA TYR A 218 -15.31 -11.05 -11.52
C TYR A 218 -14.91 -10.21 -10.30
N ALA A 219 -14.75 -8.90 -10.45
CA ALA A 219 -14.52 -7.99 -9.31
C ALA A 219 -15.71 -8.02 -8.35
N ARG A 220 -16.95 -8.02 -8.86
CA ARG A 220 -18.17 -8.13 -8.06
C ARG A 220 -18.25 -9.47 -7.33
N LYS A 221 -18.06 -10.59 -8.04
CA LYS A 221 -17.97 -11.93 -7.44
C LYS A 221 -16.97 -11.97 -6.29
N THR A 222 -15.81 -11.35 -6.45
CA THR A 222 -14.77 -11.27 -5.42
C THR A 222 -15.24 -10.48 -4.19
N SER A 223 -15.85 -9.31 -4.41
CA SER A 223 -16.40 -8.47 -3.35
C SER A 223 -17.51 -9.16 -2.55
N ASP A 224 -18.22 -10.11 -3.17
CA ASP A 224 -19.37 -10.81 -2.60
C ASP A 224 -18.97 -12.08 -1.82
N LEU A 225 -17.70 -12.53 -1.88
CA LEU A 225 -17.24 -13.73 -1.17
C LEU A 225 -17.28 -13.63 0.36
N GLY A 226 -17.28 -12.43 0.93
CA GLY A 226 -17.33 -12.26 2.38
C GLY A 226 -17.18 -10.82 2.85
N SER A 227 -17.05 -10.63 4.16
CA SER A 227 -16.91 -9.31 4.80
C SER A 227 -15.48 -8.98 5.23
N GLY A 228 -14.49 -9.81 4.84
CA GLY A 228 -13.09 -9.64 5.23
C GLY A 228 -12.35 -8.55 4.44
N PHE A 229 -11.12 -8.24 4.85
CA PHE A 229 -10.31 -7.19 4.23
C PHE A 229 -10.06 -7.41 2.73
N GLN A 230 -9.99 -8.67 2.27
CA GLN A 230 -9.80 -9.02 0.86
C GLN A 230 -11.03 -8.63 0.02
N SER A 231 -12.24 -8.91 0.53
CA SER A 231 -13.49 -8.52 -0.13
C SER A 231 -13.68 -7.00 -0.16
N GLN A 232 -13.24 -6.31 0.89
CA GLN A 232 -13.23 -4.84 0.90
C GLN A 232 -12.24 -4.26 -0.13
N ALA A 233 -11.04 -4.83 -0.25
CA ALA A 233 -10.07 -4.41 -1.28
C ALA A 233 -10.63 -4.64 -2.69
N ALA A 234 -11.28 -5.78 -2.92
CA ALA A 234 -11.95 -6.07 -4.19
C ALA A 234 -13.11 -5.11 -4.49
N ALA A 235 -13.88 -4.68 -3.48
CA ALA A 235 -14.91 -3.65 -3.65
C ALA A 235 -14.31 -2.29 -4.04
N GLY A 236 -13.13 -1.96 -3.53
CA GLY A 236 -12.34 -0.81 -3.98
C GLY A 236 -12.00 -0.89 -5.46
N TYR A 237 -11.42 -2.01 -5.90
CA TYR A 237 -11.11 -2.24 -7.31
C TYR A 237 -12.35 -2.24 -8.23
N LEU A 238 -13.45 -2.86 -7.79
CA LEU A 238 -14.73 -2.78 -8.49
C LEU A 238 -15.18 -1.32 -8.66
N SER A 239 -15.04 -0.50 -7.62
CA SER A 239 -15.44 0.91 -7.68
C SER A 239 -14.58 1.71 -8.65
N GLU A 240 -13.27 1.41 -8.76
CA GLU A 240 -12.38 2.01 -9.75
C GLU A 240 -12.87 1.68 -11.18
N LEU A 241 -13.09 0.39 -11.48
CA LEU A 241 -13.63 -0.06 -12.78
C LEU A 241 -14.98 0.58 -13.13
N ILE A 242 -15.89 0.65 -12.16
CA ILE A 242 -17.20 1.28 -12.35
C ILE A 242 -17.06 2.78 -12.59
N SER A 243 -16.17 3.47 -11.87
CA SER A 243 -15.98 4.92 -12.07
C SER A 243 -15.46 5.23 -13.47
N GLU A 244 -14.56 4.39 -14.01
CA GLU A 244 -13.94 4.61 -15.31
C GLU A 244 -14.87 4.22 -16.47
N HIS A 245 -15.56 3.08 -16.35
CA HIS A 245 -16.26 2.48 -17.49
C HIS A 245 -17.79 2.52 -17.38
N ARG A 246 -18.35 2.68 -16.18
CA ARG A 246 -19.80 2.69 -15.94
C ARG A 246 -20.19 3.72 -14.85
N PRO A 247 -19.85 5.02 -15.02
CA PRO A 247 -20.02 6.02 -13.97
C PRO A 247 -21.48 6.17 -13.49
N THR A 248 -22.46 5.84 -14.34
CA THR A 248 -23.88 5.83 -13.97
C THR A 248 -24.24 4.77 -12.92
N GLU A 249 -23.44 3.72 -12.77
CA GLU A 249 -23.63 2.68 -11.74
C GLU A 249 -22.84 2.98 -10.45
N LEU A 250 -22.01 4.03 -10.43
CA LEU A 250 -21.06 4.30 -9.35
C LEU A 250 -21.77 4.55 -8.01
N LEU A 251 -22.80 5.39 -7.99
CA LEU A 251 -23.55 5.70 -6.77
C LEU A 251 -24.12 4.41 -6.14
N SER A 252 -24.79 3.58 -6.94
CA SER A 252 -25.34 2.30 -6.47
C SER A 252 -24.25 1.35 -5.92
N THR A 253 -23.09 1.31 -6.57
CA THR A 253 -21.95 0.47 -6.14
C THR A 253 -21.34 0.98 -4.83
N ARG A 254 -21.23 2.30 -4.65
CA ARG A 254 -20.74 2.91 -3.40
C ARG A 254 -21.74 2.73 -2.26
N LEU A 255 -23.05 2.80 -2.54
CA LEU A 255 -24.10 2.48 -1.57
C LEU A 255 -23.96 1.05 -1.04
N ASP A 256 -23.83 0.06 -1.93
CA ASP A 256 -23.64 -1.34 -1.54
C ASP A 256 -22.35 -1.56 -0.73
N THR A 257 -21.28 -0.86 -1.10
CA THR A 257 -19.98 -0.94 -0.41
C THR A 257 -20.07 -0.34 1.00
N PHE A 258 -20.64 0.86 1.14
CA PHE A 258 -20.87 1.50 2.42
C PHE A 258 -21.81 0.67 3.31
N ALA A 259 -22.86 0.07 2.73
CA ALA A 259 -23.80 -0.74 3.47
C ALA A 259 -23.14 -1.97 4.12
N ARG A 260 -22.15 -2.58 3.44
CA ARG A 260 -21.36 -3.73 3.91
C ARG A 260 -20.25 -3.33 4.88
N TRP A 261 -19.52 -2.27 4.57
CA TRP A 261 -18.38 -1.80 5.35
C TRP A 261 -18.52 -0.32 5.70
N PRO A 262 -19.42 0.05 6.62
CA PRO A 262 -19.60 1.44 7.01
C PRO A 262 -18.35 1.96 7.73
N SER A 263 -17.69 2.94 7.13
CA SER A 263 -16.48 3.60 7.63
C SER A 263 -16.42 5.03 7.12
N PHE A 264 -15.51 5.83 7.69
CA PHE A 264 -15.18 7.16 7.19
C PHE A 264 -14.82 7.13 5.70
N ALA A 265 -14.01 6.17 5.27
CA ALA A 265 -13.54 6.07 3.89
C ALA A 265 -14.70 5.78 2.92
N THR A 266 -15.49 4.73 3.20
CA THR A 266 -16.61 4.33 2.34
C THR A 266 -17.75 5.36 2.33
N ALA A 267 -17.95 6.10 3.42
CA ALA A 267 -18.90 7.22 3.45
C ALA A 267 -18.40 8.42 2.65
N THR A 268 -17.09 8.68 2.65
CA THR A 268 -16.49 9.75 1.84
C THR A 268 -16.64 9.44 0.35
N ASP A 269 -16.29 8.22 -0.05
CA ASP A 269 -16.46 7.77 -1.44
C ASP A 269 -17.93 7.83 -1.89
N LEU A 270 -18.86 7.50 -0.98
CA LEU A 270 -20.30 7.60 -1.24
C LEU A 270 -20.76 9.06 -1.38
N HIS A 271 -20.31 9.95 -0.50
CA HIS A 271 -20.63 11.37 -0.56
C HIS A 271 -20.14 11.99 -1.88
N GLU A 272 -18.91 11.66 -2.30
CA GLU A 272 -18.36 12.11 -3.59
C GLU A 272 -19.19 11.60 -4.79
N ALA A 273 -19.61 10.34 -4.76
CA ALA A 273 -20.43 9.76 -5.83
C ALA A 273 -21.87 10.28 -5.85
N ALA A 274 -22.43 10.65 -4.70
CA ALA A 274 -23.79 11.16 -4.58
C ALA A 274 -23.95 12.57 -5.13
N GLY A 275 -22.94 13.43 -4.96
CA GLY A 275 -23.00 14.81 -5.45
C GLY A 275 -24.28 15.53 -4.99
N ASP A 276 -25.11 15.95 -5.95
CA ASP A 276 -26.37 16.66 -5.67
C ASP A 276 -27.45 15.78 -4.99
N GLU A 277 -27.32 14.45 -5.06
CA GLU A 277 -28.23 13.49 -4.40
C GLU A 277 -27.88 13.26 -2.92
N TRP A 278 -26.75 13.80 -2.43
CA TRP A 278 -26.32 13.62 -1.04
C TRP A 278 -27.38 13.97 0.02
N PRO A 279 -28.15 15.07 -0.09
CA PRO A 279 -29.17 15.42 0.91
C PRO A 279 -30.19 14.32 1.18
N ASP A 280 -30.52 13.50 0.17
CA ASP A 280 -31.49 12.42 0.30
C ASP A 280 -30.90 11.18 1.00
N LEU A 281 -29.57 11.05 1.00
CA LEU A 281 -28.84 9.92 1.59
C LEU A 281 -28.22 10.25 2.97
N ALA A 282 -28.08 11.53 3.29
CA ALA A 282 -27.29 12.01 4.43
C ALA A 282 -27.75 11.39 5.76
N ASP A 283 -29.06 11.40 6.04
CA ASP A 283 -29.61 10.91 7.30
C ASP A 283 -29.35 9.41 7.50
N ASP A 284 -29.49 8.61 6.45
CA ASP A 284 -29.25 7.16 6.49
C ASP A 284 -27.76 6.86 6.72
N VAL A 285 -26.87 7.59 6.05
CA VAL A 285 -25.41 7.41 6.20
C VAL A 285 -24.96 7.81 7.60
N LEU A 286 -25.42 8.97 8.10
CA LEU A 286 -25.08 9.45 9.44
C LEU A 286 -25.63 8.51 10.52
N THR A 287 -26.86 8.02 10.35
CA THR A 287 -27.48 7.03 11.26
C THR A 287 -26.66 5.75 11.30
N LYS A 288 -26.24 5.23 10.14
CA LYS A 288 -25.45 3.99 10.08
C LYS A 288 -24.03 4.15 10.64
N LEU A 289 -23.45 5.34 10.54
CA LEU A 289 -22.16 5.66 11.16
C LEU A 289 -22.28 5.93 12.67
N ALA A 290 -23.47 6.20 13.22
CA ALA A 290 -23.65 6.51 14.65
C ALA A 290 -23.16 5.39 15.58
N ASP A 291 -23.28 4.12 15.16
CA ASP A 291 -22.74 2.96 15.88
C ASP A 291 -21.21 2.89 15.87
N ARG A 292 -20.55 3.75 15.09
CA ARG A 292 -19.09 3.84 14.92
C ARG A 292 -18.63 5.27 15.15
N PRO A 293 -18.59 5.75 16.41
CA PRO A 293 -18.33 7.16 16.72
C PRO A 293 -17.09 7.75 16.07
N ARG A 294 -15.99 6.98 16.04
CA ARG A 294 -14.74 7.39 15.38
C ARG A 294 -14.96 7.72 13.91
N GLU A 295 -15.65 6.85 13.20
CA GLU A 295 -15.89 6.96 11.75
C GLU A 295 -16.84 8.13 11.44
N LEU A 296 -17.90 8.27 12.24
CA LEU A 296 -18.84 9.40 12.11
C LEU A 296 -18.13 10.75 12.33
N ILE A 297 -17.33 10.88 13.38
CA ILE A 297 -16.65 12.13 13.72
C ILE A 297 -15.65 12.51 12.63
N LEU A 298 -14.87 11.54 12.13
CA LEU A 298 -13.95 11.78 11.01
C LEU A 298 -14.69 12.21 9.75
N PHE A 299 -15.84 11.60 9.46
CA PHE A 299 -16.67 11.95 8.29
C PHE A 299 -17.24 13.36 8.39
N LEU A 300 -17.84 13.70 9.53
CA LEU A 300 -18.33 15.06 9.82
C LEU A 300 -17.21 16.10 9.70
N LEU A 301 -16.03 15.80 10.24
CA LEU A 301 -14.91 16.73 10.32
C LEU A 301 -14.20 16.92 8.96
N ARG A 302 -13.84 15.83 8.29
CA ARG A 302 -12.97 15.86 7.11
C ARG A 302 -13.73 15.96 5.78
N THR A 303 -14.90 15.34 5.70
CA THR A 303 -15.67 15.28 4.45
C THR A 303 -16.73 16.37 4.41
N LEU A 304 -17.58 16.45 5.43
CA LEU A 304 -18.64 17.46 5.47
C LEU A 304 -18.16 18.83 5.97
N GLY A 305 -16.96 18.92 6.56
CA GLY A 305 -16.42 20.15 7.14
C GLY A 305 -17.25 20.71 8.31
N ASN A 306 -18.14 19.90 8.90
CA ASN A 306 -19.06 20.31 9.95
C ASN A 306 -18.43 20.11 11.33
N VAL A 307 -17.53 21.02 11.67
CA VAL A 307 -16.73 20.96 12.90
C VAL A 307 -17.62 21.01 14.16
N GLU A 308 -18.70 21.79 14.16
CA GLU A 308 -19.61 21.89 15.30
C GLU A 308 -20.37 20.59 15.57
N SER A 309 -20.86 19.93 14.52
CA SER A 309 -21.54 18.64 14.67
C SER A 309 -20.57 17.54 15.08
N ALA A 310 -19.35 17.54 14.51
CA ALA A 310 -18.28 16.63 14.95
C ALA A 310 -17.95 16.82 16.43
N TRP A 311 -17.90 18.08 16.91
CA TRP A 311 -17.68 18.43 18.31
C TRP A 311 -18.78 17.92 19.23
N GLN A 312 -20.05 18.15 18.88
CA GLN A 312 -21.19 17.67 19.64
C GLN A 312 -21.22 16.13 19.70
N GLN A 313 -20.95 15.48 18.57
CA GLN A 313 -20.95 14.02 18.48
C GLN A 313 -19.81 13.38 19.27
N ALA A 314 -18.62 14.00 19.31
CA ALA A 314 -17.51 13.50 20.11
C ALA A 314 -17.83 13.48 21.61
N HIS A 315 -18.57 14.48 22.10
CA HIS A 315 -19.01 14.55 23.49
C HIS A 315 -20.15 13.56 23.78
N SER A 316 -21.14 13.44 22.90
CA SER A 316 -22.29 12.54 23.10
C SER A 316 -21.89 11.07 23.10
N SER A 317 -20.96 10.69 22.22
CA SER A 317 -20.53 9.30 22.02
C SER A 317 -19.40 8.83 22.95
N LYS A 318 -18.84 9.74 23.77
CA LYS A 318 -17.66 9.50 24.63
C LYS A 318 -16.49 8.89 23.85
N LEU A 319 -16.10 9.54 22.76
CA LEU A 319 -14.98 9.11 21.93
C LEU A 319 -13.70 8.89 22.78
N GLY A 320 -13.08 7.71 22.66
CA GLY A 320 -11.85 7.37 23.40
C GLY A 320 -10.55 7.57 22.60
N ASP A 321 -10.65 7.88 21.31
CA ASP A 321 -9.54 8.02 20.37
C ASP A 321 -8.86 9.38 20.53
N GLU A 322 -7.63 9.36 21.02
CA GLU A 322 -6.85 10.57 21.34
C GLU A 322 -6.43 11.33 20.07
N GLU A 323 -6.13 10.62 18.98
CA GLU A 323 -5.67 11.24 17.74
C GLU A 323 -6.80 12.04 17.10
N VAL A 324 -8.00 11.44 17.06
CA VAL A 324 -9.20 12.11 16.55
C VAL A 324 -9.58 13.31 17.43
N TRP A 325 -9.44 13.21 18.75
CA TRP A 325 -9.65 14.36 19.65
C TRP A 325 -8.68 15.51 19.39
N LEU A 326 -7.39 15.22 19.17
CA LEU A 326 -6.40 16.26 18.87
C LEU A 326 -6.71 16.98 17.56
N GLU A 327 -7.12 16.23 16.53
CA GLU A 327 -7.52 16.79 15.25
C GLU A 327 -8.77 17.67 15.39
N LEU A 328 -9.79 17.18 16.09
CA LEU A 328 -11.03 17.91 16.35
C LEU A 328 -10.78 19.19 17.16
N VAL A 329 -9.92 19.14 18.19
CA VAL A 329 -9.50 20.32 18.94
C VAL A 329 -8.77 21.33 18.04
N ASN A 330 -7.92 20.89 17.11
CA ASN A 330 -7.27 21.80 16.17
C ASN A 330 -8.28 22.57 15.32
N ALA A 331 -9.32 21.89 14.84
CA ALA A 331 -10.36 22.51 14.05
C ALA A 331 -11.25 23.44 14.90
N TYR A 332 -11.71 22.96 16.07
CA TYR A 332 -12.66 23.67 16.91
C TYR A 332 -12.05 24.85 17.70
N GLU A 333 -10.72 24.90 17.90
CA GLU A 333 -10.04 26.05 18.54
C GLU A 333 -10.33 27.37 17.81
N THR A 334 -10.63 27.32 16.51
CA THR A 334 -10.99 28.53 15.74
C THR A 334 -12.41 29.04 16.00
N ILE A 335 -13.29 28.17 16.51
CA ILE A 335 -14.70 28.46 16.79
C ILE A 335 -14.84 28.90 18.26
N ASP A 336 -14.36 28.08 19.20
CA ASP A 336 -14.33 28.39 20.62
C ASP A 336 -13.00 27.89 21.23
N PRO A 337 -12.00 28.79 21.38
CA PRO A 337 -10.73 28.44 21.99
C PRO A 337 -10.87 27.94 23.43
N VAL A 338 -11.82 28.45 24.21
CA VAL A 338 -11.92 28.08 25.64
C VAL A 338 -12.53 26.68 25.78
N ALA A 339 -13.49 26.33 24.93
CA ALA A 339 -14.14 25.00 24.94
C ALA A 339 -13.13 23.86 24.75
N VAL A 340 -12.03 24.07 24.02
CA VAL A 340 -11.05 23.00 23.78
C VAL A 340 -10.18 22.65 24.98
N LEU A 341 -10.16 23.48 26.03
CA LEU A 341 -9.35 23.25 27.23
C LEU A 341 -9.75 21.96 27.96
N GLY A 342 -11.04 21.62 28.00
CA GLY A 342 -11.55 20.41 28.65
C GLY A 342 -10.99 19.12 28.02
N PRO A 343 -11.18 18.89 26.70
CA PRO A 343 -10.60 17.73 26.03
C PRO A 343 -9.06 17.69 26.10
N LEU A 344 -8.38 18.84 25.99
CA LEU A 344 -6.92 18.90 26.14
C LEU A 344 -6.46 18.46 27.54
N GLN A 345 -7.18 18.83 28.61
CA GLN A 345 -6.91 18.34 29.95
C GLN A 345 -7.02 16.81 30.02
N SER A 346 -8.09 16.22 29.48
CA SER A 346 -8.28 14.76 29.49
C SER A 346 -7.15 14.03 28.76
N ILE A 347 -6.67 14.57 27.63
CA ILE A 347 -5.52 14.02 26.90
C ILE A 347 -4.24 14.06 27.75
N VAL A 348 -3.98 15.17 28.45
CA VAL A 348 -2.84 15.29 29.37
C VAL A 348 -2.91 14.24 30.47
N GLU A 349 -4.06 14.13 31.14
CA GLU A 349 -4.27 13.18 32.23
C GLU A 349 -4.09 11.73 31.76
N LYS A 350 -4.65 11.36 30.60
CA LYS A 350 -4.48 10.03 29.99
C LYS A 350 -3.02 9.71 29.67
N ARG A 351 -2.28 10.66 29.09
CA ARG A 351 -0.84 10.51 28.79
C ARG A 351 -0.02 10.30 30.06
N LEU A 352 -0.33 11.05 31.12
CA LEU A 352 0.39 11.00 32.39
C LEU A 352 0.02 9.77 33.26
N ALA A 353 -1.06 9.06 32.93
CA ALA A 353 -1.38 7.79 33.60
C ALA A 353 -0.23 6.77 33.47
N THR A 354 0.41 6.72 32.30
CA THR A 354 1.57 5.85 32.04
C THR A 354 2.88 6.62 32.19
N ALA A 355 3.72 6.18 33.13
CA ALA A 355 5.01 6.79 33.43
C ALA A 355 6.06 6.51 32.33
N HIS A 356 6.05 7.31 31.27
CA HIS A 356 6.96 7.15 30.14
C HIS A 356 7.53 8.49 29.65
N PRO A 357 8.84 8.61 29.38
CA PRO A 357 9.47 9.84 28.91
C PRO A 357 8.84 10.50 27.68
N HIS A 358 8.36 9.69 26.74
CA HIS A 358 7.67 10.21 25.55
C HIS A 358 6.38 10.93 25.95
N ASN A 359 5.60 10.35 26.87
CA ASN A 359 4.32 10.88 27.31
C ASN A 359 4.49 12.19 28.07
N TYR A 360 5.55 12.32 28.87
CA TYR A 360 5.87 13.57 29.58
C TYR A 360 6.07 14.72 28.60
N ARG A 361 6.90 14.53 27.56
CA ARG A 361 7.12 15.54 26.52
C ARG A 361 5.83 15.92 25.80
N GLN A 362 5.01 14.93 25.47
CA GLN A 362 3.74 15.14 24.78
C GLN A 362 2.71 15.85 25.66
N ALA A 363 2.63 15.53 26.96
CA ALA A 363 1.77 16.21 27.93
C ALA A 363 2.19 17.67 28.15
N THR A 364 3.48 17.92 28.32
CA THR A 364 4.06 19.27 28.48
C THR A 364 3.74 20.18 27.28
N ARG A 365 3.80 19.65 26.06
CA ARG A 365 3.42 20.39 24.83
C ARG A 365 1.95 20.79 24.86
N VAL A 366 1.06 19.86 25.23
CA VAL A 366 -0.37 20.14 25.34
C VAL A 366 -0.67 21.18 26.42
N LEU A 367 -0.06 21.06 27.61
CA LEU A 367 -0.23 22.06 28.68
C LEU A 367 0.26 23.46 28.28
N THR A 368 1.35 23.54 27.52
CA THR A 368 1.85 24.82 26.99
C THR A 368 0.85 25.44 26.01
N ARG A 369 0.23 24.63 25.15
CA ARG A 369 -0.87 25.07 24.28
C ARG A 369 -2.07 25.53 25.09
N MET A 370 -2.49 24.77 26.12
CA MET A 370 -3.60 25.16 27.00
C MET A 370 -3.35 26.51 27.66
N ARG A 371 -2.14 26.75 28.19
CA ARG A 371 -1.79 28.04 28.79
C ARG A 371 -1.86 29.18 27.78
N ARG A 372 -1.42 28.95 26.54
CA ARG A 372 -1.52 29.94 25.46
C ARG A 372 -2.97 30.27 25.14
N ILE A 373 -3.83 29.25 25.01
CA ILE A 373 -5.26 29.40 24.72
C ILE A 373 -5.97 30.15 25.85
N ALA A 374 -5.67 29.80 27.10
CA ALA A 374 -6.32 30.41 28.26
C ALA A 374 -5.83 31.83 28.58
N ALA A 375 -4.71 32.28 28.00
CA ALA A 375 -4.13 33.58 28.28
C ALA A 375 -5.12 34.72 27.94
N GLY A 376 -5.37 35.60 28.92
CA GLY A 376 -6.31 36.71 28.75
C GLY A 376 -7.79 36.32 28.84
N THR A 377 -8.11 35.05 29.15
CA THR A 377 -9.48 34.55 29.36
C THR A 377 -9.74 34.28 30.85
N THR A 378 -11.00 34.08 31.23
CA THR A 378 -11.39 33.65 32.58
C THR A 378 -10.87 32.25 32.94
N ALA A 379 -10.49 31.43 31.96
CA ALA A 379 -9.96 30.08 32.16
C ALA A 379 -8.46 30.07 32.54
N ALA A 380 -7.76 31.21 32.52
CA ALA A 380 -6.33 31.29 32.83
C ALA A 380 -6.00 30.69 34.21
N ASN A 381 -6.78 31.05 35.24
CA ASN A 381 -6.59 30.55 36.60
C ASN A 381 -6.82 29.04 36.69
N THR A 382 -7.86 28.52 36.02
CA THR A 382 -8.17 27.09 36.00
C THR A 382 -7.03 26.26 35.37
N VAL A 383 -6.40 26.77 34.30
CA VAL A 383 -5.25 26.09 33.68
C VAL A 383 -4.01 26.15 34.58
N SER A 384 -3.77 27.25 35.27
CA SER A 384 -2.70 27.34 36.27
C SER A 384 -2.90 26.37 37.43
N GLU A 385 -4.11 26.31 37.99
CA GLU A 385 -4.47 25.36 39.06
C GLU A 385 -4.33 23.89 38.60
N LEU A 386 -4.67 23.60 37.35
CA LEU A 386 -4.45 22.28 36.75
C LEU A 386 -2.95 21.94 36.72
N ILE A 387 -2.10 22.86 36.28
CA ILE A 387 -0.64 22.66 36.23
C ILE A 387 -0.12 22.38 37.65
N ASP A 388 -0.49 23.21 38.64
CA ASP A 388 -0.08 23.04 40.04
C ASP A 388 -0.52 21.69 40.63
N ARG A 389 -1.75 21.27 40.35
CA ARG A 389 -2.27 19.97 40.74
C ARG A 389 -1.44 18.84 40.13
N LEU A 390 -1.21 18.86 38.81
CA LEU A 390 -0.43 17.84 38.12
C LEU A 390 1.02 17.77 38.62
N ARG A 391 1.63 18.92 38.95
CA ARG A 391 2.96 18.98 39.58
C ARG A 391 2.97 18.29 40.94
N THR A 392 1.97 18.58 41.77
CA THR A 392 1.84 18.04 43.13
C THR A 392 1.61 16.53 43.12
N GLU A 393 0.68 16.05 42.29
CA GLU A 393 0.37 14.62 42.14
C GLU A 393 1.57 13.83 41.61
N ASN A 394 2.38 14.43 40.74
CA ASN A 394 3.53 13.79 40.10
C ASN A 394 4.89 14.22 40.69
N ARG A 395 4.93 14.66 41.95
CA ARG A 395 6.16 15.13 42.62
C ARG A 395 7.30 14.10 42.67
N ASN A 396 6.96 12.81 42.64
CA ASN A 396 7.89 11.69 42.66
C ASN A 396 8.46 11.33 41.27
N ARG A 397 8.11 12.08 40.22
CA ARG A 397 8.57 11.86 38.84
C ARG A 397 9.54 12.98 38.42
N PRO A 398 10.84 12.92 38.81
CA PRO A 398 11.78 14.03 38.61
C PRO A 398 11.97 14.41 37.15
N ARG A 399 11.89 13.43 36.23
CA ARG A 399 11.97 13.69 34.80
C ARG A 399 10.78 14.51 34.28
N LEU A 400 9.56 14.27 34.77
CA LEU A 400 8.39 15.05 34.39
C LEU A 400 8.49 16.49 34.93
N GLN A 401 8.96 16.64 36.18
CA GLN A 401 9.20 17.96 36.77
C GLN A 401 10.20 18.78 35.93
N ALA A 402 11.30 18.15 35.50
CA ALA A 402 12.28 18.80 34.62
C ALA A 402 11.67 19.24 33.26
N GLU A 403 10.79 18.43 32.66
CA GLU A 403 10.08 18.80 31.42
C GLU A 403 9.13 19.98 31.64
N PHE A 404 8.41 20.02 32.77
CA PHE A 404 7.56 21.17 33.13
C PHE A 404 8.38 22.44 33.37
N ASP A 405 9.49 22.35 34.09
CA ASP A 405 10.39 23.47 34.34
C ASP A 405 10.97 24.04 33.05
N GLN A 406 11.39 23.16 32.14
CA GLN A 406 11.93 23.54 30.83
C GLN A 406 10.89 24.26 29.96
N ALA A 407 9.62 23.86 30.03
CA ALA A 407 8.51 24.53 29.34
C ALA A 407 7.96 25.77 30.08
N GLY A 408 8.56 26.11 31.23
CA GLY A 408 8.14 27.21 32.08
C GLY A 408 6.75 27.01 32.69
N LEU A 409 6.24 25.78 32.78
CA LEU A 409 4.98 25.42 33.43
C LEU A 409 5.22 25.36 34.95
N LYS A 410 5.34 26.54 35.55
CA LYS A 410 5.59 26.73 36.98
C LYS A 410 4.30 26.78 37.77
#